data_AF-A0A7C1GU73-F1
#
_entry.id   AF-A0A7C1GU73-F1
#
_cell.length_a   1.000
_cell.length_b   1.000
_cell.length_c   1.000
_cell.angle_alpha   90.00
_cell.angle_beta   90.00
_cell.angle_gamma   90.00
#
_symmetry.space_group_name_H-M   'P 1'
#
loop_
_entity.id
_entity.type
_entity.pdbx_description
1 polymer ?
#
loop_
_entity_poly.entity_id
_entity_poly.type
_entity_poly.pdbx_seq_one_letter_code
_entity_poly.pdbx_strand_id
1 'polypeptide(L)'
;MKRIMTLTTLLAALASTPTLAADLERGKQLHRDNCMACHARMTGGEGETLYTRNGRRVTSLPGLEAQVRRCEANLELKWFDEDIADVVHFLNQTYYHF
;
A
#
# COMPACT_ATOMS: atom_id res chain seq x y z
N MET A 1 45.21 -36.88 6.53
CA MET A 1 45.32 -36.13 5.26
C MET A 1 44.92 -34.68 5.56
N LYS A 2 45.88 -33.75 5.57
CA LYS A 2 45.70 -32.36 6.05
C LYS A 2 45.01 -31.51 4.98
N ARG A 3 43.88 -30.90 5.32
CA ARG A 3 43.04 -30.09 4.43
C ARG A 3 43.65 -28.70 4.25
N ILE A 4 43.85 -28.27 3.00
CA ILE A 4 44.37 -26.95 2.65
C ILE A 4 43.22 -25.95 2.77
N MET A 5 43.40 -24.94 3.62
CA MET A 5 42.46 -23.85 3.85
C MET A 5 42.85 -22.67 2.95
N THR A 6 42.17 -22.49 1.82
CA THR A 6 42.26 -21.28 1.01
C THR A 6 41.35 -20.21 1.59
N LEU A 7 41.95 -19.12 2.08
CA LEU A 7 41.27 -17.93 2.58
C LEU A 7 40.94 -17.01 1.39
N THR A 8 39.69 -17.03 0.93
CA THR A 8 39.22 -16.18 -0.17
C THR A 8 38.68 -14.86 0.40
N THR A 9 39.35 -13.76 0.09
CA THR A 9 38.97 -12.41 0.52
C THR A 9 37.73 -11.91 -0.23
N LEU A 10 36.80 -11.35 0.52
CA LEU A 10 35.46 -10.90 0.17
C LEU A 10 35.44 -9.63 -0.69
N LEU A 11 34.62 -9.59 -1.76
CA LEU A 11 34.21 -8.35 -2.43
C LEU A 11 32.69 -8.21 -2.30
N ALA A 12 32.24 -7.47 -1.29
CA ALA A 12 30.83 -7.18 -1.08
C ALA A 12 30.40 -6.01 -1.99
N ALA A 13 29.71 -6.33 -3.08
CA ALA A 13 29.04 -5.32 -3.90
C ALA A 13 27.79 -4.82 -3.14
N LEU A 14 27.78 -3.55 -2.75
CA LEU A 14 26.56 -2.89 -2.27
C LEU A 14 25.63 -2.69 -3.48
N ALA A 15 24.70 -3.62 -3.68
CA ALA A 15 23.58 -3.43 -4.58
C ALA A 15 22.60 -2.44 -3.92
N SER A 16 22.60 -1.19 -4.37
CA SER A 16 21.51 -0.25 -4.07
C SER A 16 20.27 -0.72 -4.85
N THR A 17 19.32 -1.36 -4.16
CA THR A 17 18.04 -1.68 -4.78
C THR A 17 17.30 -0.36 -5.08
N PRO A 18 16.76 -0.18 -6.29
CA PRO A 18 15.90 0.97 -6.55
C PRO A 18 14.69 0.86 -5.62
N THR A 19 14.54 1.83 -4.73
CA THR A 19 13.28 1.99 -4.00
C THR A 19 12.25 2.51 -5.00
N LEU A 20 11.28 1.68 -5.36
CA LEU A 20 10.14 2.13 -6.16
C LEU A 20 9.30 3.04 -5.27
N ALA A 21 9.33 4.34 -5.54
CA ALA A 21 8.46 5.29 -4.88
C ALA A 21 7.01 5.03 -5.30
N ALA A 22 6.07 5.24 -4.37
CA ALA A 22 4.65 5.09 -4.65
C ALA A 22 4.18 6.09 -5.72
N ASP A 23 3.36 5.61 -6.65
CA ASP A 23 2.77 6.37 -7.75
C ASP A 23 1.37 6.86 -7.36
N LEU A 24 1.26 8.16 -7.10
CA LEU A 24 0.03 8.81 -6.67
C LEU A 24 -1.11 8.67 -7.68
N GLU A 25 -0.82 8.81 -8.99
CA GLU A 25 -1.85 8.78 -10.02
C GLU A 25 -2.35 7.35 -10.25
N ARG A 26 -1.44 6.37 -10.19
CA ARG A 26 -1.83 4.95 -10.22
C ARG A 26 -2.70 4.58 -9.02
N GLY A 27 -2.30 4.99 -7.81
CA GLY A 27 -3.09 4.77 -6.58
C GLY A 27 -4.48 5.38 -6.65
N LYS A 28 -4.58 6.60 -7.19
CA LYS A 28 -5.85 7.29 -7.42
C LYS A 28 -6.73 6.55 -8.44
N GLN A 29 -6.16 5.98 -9.51
CA GLN A 29 -6.90 5.18 -10.49
C GLN A 29 -7.40 3.88 -9.89
N LEU A 30 -6.52 3.11 -9.25
CA LEU A 30 -6.86 1.85 -8.58
C LEU A 30 -7.98 2.02 -7.55
N HIS A 31 -7.89 3.08 -6.75
CA HIS A 31 -8.91 3.45 -5.77
C HIS A 31 -10.27 3.73 -6.40
N ARG A 32 -10.31 4.58 -7.44
CA ARG A 32 -11.56 4.91 -8.15
C ARG A 32 -12.23 3.67 -8.72
N ASP A 33 -11.45 2.81 -9.37
CA ASP A 33 -11.97 1.67 -10.13
C ASP A 33 -12.50 0.55 -9.20
N ASN A 34 -11.86 0.37 -8.04
CA ASN A 34 -12.10 -0.83 -7.23
C ASN A 34 -12.79 -0.53 -5.89
N CYS A 35 -12.55 0.62 -5.26
CA CYS A 35 -13.03 0.88 -3.91
C CYS A 35 -14.39 1.61 -3.88
N MET A 36 -14.59 2.54 -4.81
CA MET A 36 -15.67 3.53 -4.69
C MET A 36 -17.08 2.96 -4.87
N ALA A 37 -17.24 1.91 -5.69
CA ALA A 37 -18.55 1.27 -5.86
C ALA A 37 -19.10 0.69 -4.55
N CYS A 38 -18.25 0.02 -3.77
CA CYS A 38 -18.64 -0.50 -2.46
C CYS A 38 -18.86 0.64 -1.46
N HIS A 39 -17.98 1.64 -1.44
CA HIS A 39 -18.08 2.76 -0.51
C HIS A 39 -19.36 3.58 -0.73
N ALA A 40 -19.73 3.87 -1.99
CA ALA A 40 -20.98 4.54 -2.32
C ALA A 40 -22.19 3.74 -1.83
N ARG A 41 -22.19 2.40 -1.99
CA ARG A 41 -23.28 1.54 -1.47
C ARG A 41 -23.38 1.59 0.05
N MET A 42 -22.26 1.69 0.77
CA MET A 42 -22.23 1.76 2.22
C MET A 42 -22.77 3.08 2.79
N THR A 43 -22.71 4.15 2.00
CA THR A 43 -23.09 5.50 2.45
C THR A 43 -24.32 6.06 1.76
N GLY A 44 -24.89 5.34 0.79
CA GLY A 44 -26.03 5.81 0.00
C GLY A 44 -25.68 6.79 -1.13
N GLY A 45 -24.40 6.86 -1.52
CA GLY A 45 -23.94 7.62 -2.70
C GLY A 45 -22.60 8.31 -2.49
N GLU A 46 -22.34 8.86 -1.30
CA GLU A 46 -21.16 9.66 -1.04
C GLU A 46 -20.05 8.83 -0.37
N GLY A 47 -19.38 7.97 -1.14
CA GLY A 47 -18.43 7.00 -0.60
C GLY A 47 -17.22 7.60 0.12
N GLU A 48 -16.78 8.79 -0.31
CA GLU A 48 -15.60 9.48 0.24
C GLU A 48 -15.81 9.94 1.68
N THR A 49 -17.07 10.12 2.11
CA THR A 49 -17.42 10.48 3.50
C THR A 49 -16.89 9.46 4.51
N LEU A 50 -16.64 8.20 4.11
CA LEU A 50 -16.01 7.20 4.98
C LEU A 50 -14.60 7.61 5.46
N TYR A 51 -13.89 8.43 4.68
CA TYR A 51 -12.53 8.87 4.98
C TYR A 51 -12.49 10.09 5.91
N THR A 52 -13.55 10.90 5.92
CA THR A 52 -13.59 12.21 6.59
C THR A 52 -14.61 12.28 7.73
N ARG A 53 -15.56 11.34 7.82
CA ARG A 53 -16.61 11.35 8.84
C ARG A 53 -16.07 11.29 10.28
N ASN A 54 -16.83 11.87 11.20
CA ASN A 54 -16.61 11.73 12.64
C ASN A 54 -16.60 10.25 13.04
N GLY A 55 -15.64 9.86 13.88
CA GLY A 55 -15.48 8.47 14.30
C GLY A 55 -14.95 7.53 13.22
N ARG A 56 -14.25 8.04 12.19
CA ARG A 56 -13.52 7.18 11.23
C ARG A 56 -12.58 6.22 11.98
N ARG A 57 -12.54 4.97 11.52
CA ARG A 57 -11.85 3.86 12.21
C ARG A 57 -10.34 3.84 11.98
N VAL A 58 -9.90 4.38 10.85
CA VAL A 58 -8.48 4.42 10.46
C VAL A 58 -7.85 5.66 11.07
N THR A 59 -6.87 5.46 11.95
CA THR A 59 -6.25 6.51 12.78
C THR A 59 -4.72 6.54 12.71
N SER A 60 -4.10 5.71 11.86
CA SER A 60 -2.66 5.70 11.62
C SER A 60 -2.34 5.19 10.21
N LEU A 61 -1.12 5.49 9.73
CA LEU A 61 -0.66 5.02 8.41
C LEU A 61 -0.62 3.48 8.30
N PRO A 62 -0.11 2.71 9.29
CA PRO A 62 -0.21 1.25 9.26
C PRO A 62 -1.65 0.74 9.29
N GLY A 63 -2.55 1.46 9.99
CA GLY A 63 -3.98 1.15 10.00
C GLY A 63 -4.64 1.38 8.64
N LEU A 64 -4.20 2.40 7.90
CA LEU A 64 -4.66 2.68 6.54
C LEU A 64 -4.22 1.57 5.59
N GLU A 65 -2.96 1.15 5.65
CA GLU A 65 -2.46 0.03 4.86
C GLU A 65 -3.23 -1.27 5.14
N ALA A 66 -3.40 -1.61 6.42
CA ALA A 66 -4.19 -2.78 6.81
C ALA A 66 -5.64 -2.72 6.29
N GLN A 67 -6.24 -1.54 6.29
CA GLN A 67 -7.59 -1.33 5.76
C GLN A 67 -7.63 -1.51 4.23
N VAL A 68 -6.65 -0.99 3.49
CA VAL A 68 -6.56 -1.18 2.03
C VAL A 68 -6.35 -2.64 1.68
N ARG A 69 -5.45 -3.36 2.38
CA ARG A 69 -5.25 -4.81 2.22
C ARG A 69 -6.54 -5.60 2.47
N ARG A 70 -7.32 -5.22 3.48
CA ARG A 70 -8.64 -5.83 3.71
C ARG A 70 -9.60 -5.57 2.55
N CYS A 71 -9.60 -4.37 1.98
CA CYS A 71 -10.45 -4.05 0.83
C CYS A 71 -10.05 -4.87 -0.40
N GLU A 72 -8.76 -4.93 -0.70
CA GLU A 72 -8.15 -5.75 -1.75
C GLU A 72 -8.59 -7.22 -1.62
N ALA A 73 -8.43 -7.81 -0.44
CA ALA A 73 -8.78 -9.21 -0.19
C ALA A 73 -10.29 -9.48 -0.34
N ASN A 74 -11.16 -8.58 0.14
CA ASN A 74 -12.61 -8.72 -0.01
C ASN A 74 -13.08 -8.63 -1.48
N LEU A 75 -12.28 -7.99 -2.33
CA LEU A 75 -12.56 -7.82 -3.75
C LEU A 75 -11.76 -8.81 -4.62
N GLU A 76 -10.95 -9.67 -4.01
CA GLU A 76 -10.12 -10.69 -4.67
C GLU A 76 -9.22 -10.13 -5.79
N LEU A 77 -8.69 -8.91 -5.61
CA LEU A 77 -7.99 -8.16 -6.66
C LEU A 77 -6.58 -8.70 -6.94
N LYS A 78 -5.96 -9.39 -5.97
CA LYS A 78 -4.61 -9.97 -6.05
C LYS A 78 -3.55 -8.93 -6.40
N TRP A 79 -3.67 -7.75 -5.81
CA TRP A 79 -2.71 -6.67 -5.99
C TRP A 79 -1.33 -7.03 -5.45
N PHE A 80 -0.29 -6.50 -6.10
CA PHE A 80 1.05 -6.54 -5.53
C PHE A 80 1.18 -5.50 -4.41
N ASP A 81 2.27 -5.59 -3.62
CA ASP A 81 2.51 -4.66 -2.52
C ASP A 81 2.66 -3.22 -3.01
N GLU A 82 3.15 -3.00 -4.22
CA GLU A 82 3.29 -1.68 -4.83
C GLU A 82 1.93 -1.04 -5.14
N ASP A 83 0.97 -1.80 -5.67
CA ASP A 83 -0.38 -1.31 -5.95
C ASP A 83 -1.10 -0.90 -4.66
N ILE A 84 -0.90 -1.69 -3.59
CA ILE A 84 -1.41 -1.38 -2.26
C ILE A 84 -0.75 -0.11 -1.73
N ALA A 85 0.58 0.00 -1.84
CA ALA A 85 1.34 1.16 -1.38
C ALA A 85 0.90 2.45 -2.09
N ASP A 86 0.62 2.39 -3.38
CA ASP A 86 0.13 3.54 -4.15
C ASP A 86 -1.23 4.02 -3.68
N VAL A 87 -2.17 3.09 -3.47
CA VAL A 87 -3.51 3.42 -2.97
C VAL A 87 -3.42 4.01 -1.57
N VAL A 88 -2.56 3.44 -0.71
CA VAL A 88 -2.31 3.96 0.64
C VAL A 88 -1.70 5.36 0.57
N HIS A 89 -0.70 5.58 -0.29
CA HIS A 89 -0.07 6.89 -0.46
C HIS A 89 -1.10 7.92 -0.94
N PHE A 90 -1.89 7.58 -1.96
CA PHE A 90 -2.96 8.43 -2.45
C PHE A 90 -3.96 8.81 -1.35
N LEU A 91 -4.48 7.81 -0.62
CA LEU A 91 -5.44 8.05 0.46
C LEU A 91 -4.81 8.87 1.59
N ASN A 92 -3.54 8.61 1.94
CA ASN A 92 -2.87 9.37 2.99
C ASN A 92 -2.66 10.83 2.58
N GLN A 93 -2.16 11.07 1.38
CA GLN A 93 -1.90 12.41 0.88
C GLN A 93 -3.18 13.22 0.69
N THR A 94 -4.30 12.56 0.38
CA THR A 94 -5.56 13.25 0.03
C THR A 94 -6.49 13.46 1.22
N TYR A 95 -6.55 12.51 2.16
CA TYR A 95 -7.58 12.49 3.22
C TYR A 95 -7.06 12.34 4.64
N TYR A 96 -6.00 11.55 4.84
CA TYR A 96 -5.62 11.13 6.20
C TYR A 96 -4.51 12.00 6.81
N HIS A 97 -3.50 12.36 6.03
CA HIS A 97 -2.35 13.18 6.41
C HIS A 97 -1.65 12.69 7.70
N PHE A 98 -1.50 11.38 7.84
CA PHE A 98 -0.64 10.78 8.86
C PHE A 98 0.83 11.05 8.57
#